data_AF-A0A9R0R8L2-F1
#
_entry.id   AF-A0A9R0R8L2-F1
#
_cell.length_a   1.000
_cell.length_b   1.000
_cell.length_c   1.000
_cell.angle_alpha   90.00
_cell.angle_beta   90.00
_cell.angle_gamma   90.00
#
_symmetry.space_group_name_H-M   'P 1'
#
loop_
_entity.id
_entity.type
_entity.pdbx_description
1 polymer ?
#
loop_
_entity_poly.entity_id
_entity_poly.type
_entity_poly.pdbx_seq_one_letter_code
_entity_poly.pdbx_strand_id
1 'polypeptide(L)'
;MAPSCWFFLALWLPLVLVVVAAVQQVEAGCSGLAKRCGNLTISDPLWVRNNFAERACGSSDFEVTCFNNTPVLRSSMPTGFGFGIVDISYEERRLHVADGGKLYLLQARNSCGIQIWNTSAKLGVPFSICAGHLNLILYNCTEKGAAAATARRDRELVRTRMRCGNDNVVFARVGGRYYDETRDYGGYPMEGCDTSAVPVMGSSSGKTNASDYEQLIADGFLLTWGPPPAPSPLPTPTPAPPPPPPPPGKLASQIIF
;
A
#
# COMPACT_ATOMS: atom_id res chain seq x y z
N MET A 1 -6.27 63.46 1.06
CA MET A 1 -7.26 62.47 0.54
C MET A 1 -6.50 61.24 0.08
N ALA A 2 -6.48 60.17 0.87
CA ALA A 2 -5.89 58.90 0.46
C ALA A 2 -7.02 57.86 0.45
N PRO A 3 -7.74 57.68 -0.67
CA PRO A 3 -8.81 56.71 -0.77
C PRO A 3 -8.27 55.29 -1.00
N SER A 4 -6.96 55.04 -0.86
CA SER A 4 -6.34 53.79 -1.34
C SER A 4 -6.67 52.58 -0.47
N CYS A 5 -6.89 52.73 0.83
CA CYS A 5 -7.09 51.59 1.74
C CYS A 5 -8.43 50.86 1.54
N TRP A 6 -9.47 51.58 1.11
CA TRP A 6 -10.81 51.00 0.88
C TRP A 6 -10.91 50.21 -0.42
N PHE A 7 -10.18 50.60 -1.46
CA PHE A 7 -10.16 49.89 -2.74
C PHE A 7 -9.47 48.52 -2.65
N PHE A 8 -8.46 48.37 -1.78
CA PHE A 8 -7.80 47.08 -1.59
C PHE A 8 -8.74 46.07 -0.90
N LEU A 9 -9.45 46.45 0.16
CA LEU A 9 -10.42 45.56 0.82
C LEU A 9 -11.57 45.14 -0.12
N ALA A 10 -12.05 46.06 -0.96
CA ALA A 10 -13.13 45.79 -1.91
C ALA A 10 -12.73 44.85 -3.06
N LEU A 11 -11.44 44.75 -3.41
CA LEU A 11 -10.94 43.78 -4.40
C LEU A 11 -10.65 42.40 -3.79
N TRP A 12 -10.34 42.33 -2.50
CA TRP A 12 -9.97 41.08 -1.84
C TRP A 12 -11.19 40.22 -1.53
N LEU A 13 -12.31 40.81 -1.11
CA LEU A 13 -13.58 40.10 -0.88
C LEU A 13 -14.08 39.30 -2.10
N PRO A 14 -14.20 39.87 -3.32
CA PRO A 14 -14.61 39.11 -4.49
C PRO A 14 -13.57 38.07 -4.90
N LEU A 15 -12.27 38.31 -4.71
CA LEU A 15 -11.23 37.32 -4.98
C LEU A 15 -11.33 36.12 -4.03
N VAL A 16 -11.54 36.35 -2.73
CA VAL A 16 -11.76 35.28 -1.74
C VAL A 16 -13.05 34.53 -2.02
N LEU A 17 -14.14 35.21 -2.42
CA LEU A 17 -15.40 34.57 -2.83
C LEU A 17 -15.24 33.70 -4.07
N VAL A 18 -14.47 34.15 -5.07
CA VAL A 18 -14.17 33.35 -6.28
C VAL A 18 -13.31 32.13 -5.94
N VAL A 19 -12.33 32.27 -5.05
CA VAL A 19 -11.50 31.14 -4.57
C VAL A 19 -12.36 30.15 -3.77
N VAL A 20 -13.22 30.62 -2.86
CA VAL A 20 -14.13 29.76 -2.08
C VAL A 20 -15.14 29.06 -2.99
N ALA A 21 -15.73 29.77 -3.95
CA ALA A 21 -16.66 29.17 -4.93
C ALA A 21 -15.96 28.15 -5.82
N ALA A 22 -14.73 28.42 -6.28
CA ALA A 22 -13.94 27.47 -7.05
C ALA A 22 -13.58 26.22 -6.23
N VAL A 23 -13.23 26.37 -4.95
CA VAL A 23 -12.98 25.25 -4.02
C VAL A 23 -14.26 24.45 -3.77
N GLN A 24 -15.40 25.11 -3.53
CA GLN A 24 -16.70 24.45 -3.36
C GLN A 24 -17.16 23.72 -4.63
N GLN A 25 -16.84 24.25 -5.81
CA GLN A 25 -17.18 23.63 -7.10
C GLN A 25 -16.21 22.48 -7.46
N VAL A 26 -14.98 22.51 -6.95
CA VAL A 26 -14.05 21.36 -6.95
C VAL A 26 -14.56 20.27 -6.00
N GLU A 27 -15.11 20.64 -4.84
CA GLU A 27 -15.76 19.69 -3.92
C GLU A 27 -17.05 19.09 -4.51
N ALA A 28 -17.89 19.85 -5.21
CA ALA A 28 -19.18 19.33 -5.68
C ALA A 28 -19.08 18.15 -6.67
N GLY A 29 -17.93 17.97 -7.34
CA GLY A 29 -17.67 16.84 -8.25
C GLY A 29 -16.84 15.69 -7.67
N CYS A 30 -16.15 15.93 -6.55
CA CYS A 30 -15.13 15.02 -6.00
C CYS A 30 -15.22 14.78 -4.49
N SER A 31 -16.06 15.53 -3.78
CA SER A 31 -16.19 15.47 -2.33
C SER A 31 -17.27 14.45 -1.91
N GLY A 32 -16.89 13.49 -1.07
CA GLY A 32 -17.79 12.78 -0.17
C GLY A 32 -18.52 11.53 -0.66
N LEU A 33 -18.58 11.26 -1.97
CA LEU A 33 -19.29 10.06 -2.46
C LEU A 33 -18.35 8.87 -2.57
N ALA A 34 -18.31 8.08 -1.51
CA ALA A 34 -17.76 6.74 -1.58
C ALA A 34 -18.40 5.98 -2.75
N LYS A 35 -17.59 5.47 -3.67
CA LYS A 35 -18.05 4.77 -4.88
C LYS A 35 -17.88 3.28 -4.68
N ARG A 36 -18.83 2.49 -5.20
CA ARG A 36 -18.69 1.04 -5.22
C ARG A 36 -17.92 0.57 -6.45
N CYS A 37 -17.02 -0.37 -6.25
CA CYS A 37 -16.40 -1.16 -7.31
C CYS A 37 -16.41 -2.62 -6.88
N GLY A 38 -17.28 -3.42 -7.51
CA GLY A 38 -17.59 -4.76 -7.05
C GLY A 38 -18.13 -4.75 -5.62
N ASN A 39 -17.45 -5.47 -4.73
CA ASN A 39 -17.85 -5.60 -3.32
C ASN A 39 -17.20 -4.54 -2.40
N LEU A 40 -16.27 -3.74 -2.93
CA LEU A 40 -15.55 -2.75 -2.13
C LEU A 40 -16.16 -1.37 -2.30
N THR A 41 -16.09 -0.59 -1.21
CA THR A 41 -16.46 0.82 -1.18
C THR A 41 -15.17 1.64 -1.15
N ILE A 42 -14.96 2.42 -2.21
CA ILE A 42 -13.80 3.27 -2.41
C ILE A 42 -14.15 4.69 -1.97
N SER A 43 -13.58 5.11 -0.85
CA SER A 43 -13.64 6.45 -0.29
C SER A 43 -12.25 7.06 -0.11
N ASP A 44 -12.23 8.35 0.22
CA ASP A 44 -11.04 9.12 0.55
C ASP A 44 -10.11 8.34 1.52
N PRO A 45 -8.78 8.34 1.27
CA PRO A 45 -8.06 9.09 0.23
C PRO A 45 -8.07 8.46 -1.16
N LEU A 46 -8.58 7.23 -1.29
CA LEU A 46 -8.75 6.56 -2.58
C LEU A 46 -9.90 7.17 -3.37
N TRP A 47 -9.79 7.22 -4.68
CA TRP A 47 -10.85 7.76 -5.51
C TRP A 47 -10.93 7.04 -6.86
N VAL A 48 -12.15 6.85 -7.35
CA VAL A 48 -12.38 6.12 -8.61
C VAL A 48 -12.44 7.07 -9.79
N ARG A 49 -11.63 6.76 -10.81
CA ARG A 49 -11.74 7.33 -12.17
C ARG A 49 -12.45 6.30 -13.07
N ASN A 50 -13.67 6.59 -13.50
CA ASN A 50 -14.40 5.66 -14.39
C ASN A 50 -14.00 5.84 -15.85
N ASN A 51 -13.63 7.06 -16.25
CA ASN A 51 -13.15 7.35 -17.61
C ASN A 51 -12.06 8.43 -17.58
N PHE A 52 -11.25 8.52 -18.64
CA PHE A 52 -10.14 9.47 -18.74
C PHE A 52 -10.58 10.94 -18.88
N ALA A 53 -11.85 11.19 -19.23
CA ALA A 53 -12.41 12.53 -19.37
C ALA A 53 -12.95 13.10 -18.05
N GLU A 54 -13.16 12.24 -17.04
CA GLU A 54 -13.59 12.63 -15.70
C GLU A 54 -12.48 13.41 -14.99
N ARG A 55 -12.91 14.49 -14.31
CA ARG A 55 -12.03 15.31 -13.49
C ARG A 55 -11.40 14.45 -12.39
N ALA A 56 -10.10 14.63 -12.16
CA ALA A 56 -9.38 13.96 -11.08
C ALA A 56 -9.89 14.43 -9.71
N CYS A 57 -10.05 13.49 -8.76
CA CYS A 57 -10.59 13.76 -7.43
C CYS A 57 -9.57 13.67 -6.30
N GLY A 58 -8.29 13.53 -6.64
CA GLY A 58 -7.20 13.47 -5.68
C GLY A 58 -5.85 13.26 -6.37
N SER A 59 -4.84 12.91 -5.58
CA SER A 59 -3.54 12.50 -6.12
C SER A 59 -3.69 11.26 -7.01
N SER A 60 -2.94 11.24 -8.12
CA SER A 60 -2.87 10.08 -9.02
C SER A 60 -2.37 8.80 -8.35
N ASP A 61 -1.65 8.92 -7.23
CA ASP A 61 -1.17 7.75 -6.49
C ASP A 61 -2.32 6.99 -5.84
N PHE A 62 -3.38 7.70 -5.43
CA PHE A 62 -4.58 7.11 -4.83
C PHE A 62 -5.69 6.81 -5.86
N GLU A 63 -5.38 6.96 -7.15
CA GLU A 63 -6.32 6.71 -8.22
C GLU A 63 -6.61 5.21 -8.34
N VAL A 64 -7.90 4.87 -8.29
CA VAL A 64 -8.41 3.52 -8.51
C VAL A 64 -9.19 3.51 -9.82
N THR A 65 -8.92 2.51 -10.65
CA THR A 65 -9.74 2.20 -11.82
C THR A 65 -10.60 1.01 -11.51
N CYS A 66 -11.87 1.03 -11.93
CA CYS A 66 -12.77 -0.11 -11.74
C CYS A 66 -12.89 -0.89 -13.05
N PHE A 67 -12.20 -2.02 -13.16
CA PHE A 67 -12.19 -2.84 -14.36
C PHE A 67 -12.93 -4.15 -14.12
N ASN A 68 -14.05 -4.38 -14.82
CA ASN A 68 -14.89 -5.58 -14.64
C ASN A 68 -15.25 -5.87 -13.17
N ASN A 69 -15.66 -4.82 -12.43
CA ASN A 69 -15.94 -4.88 -10.99
C ASN A 69 -14.73 -5.15 -10.08
N THR A 70 -13.51 -5.17 -10.62
CA THR A 70 -12.28 -5.30 -9.84
C THR A 70 -11.65 -3.91 -9.66
N PRO A 71 -11.49 -3.43 -8.42
CA PRO A 71 -10.77 -2.19 -8.17
C PRO A 71 -9.26 -2.41 -8.36
N VAL A 72 -8.63 -1.54 -9.14
CA VAL A 72 -7.20 -1.59 -9.45
C VAL A 72 -6.56 -0.27 -9.07
N LEU A 73 -5.69 -0.29 -8.07
CA LEU A 73 -4.83 0.83 -7.69
C LEU A 73 -3.83 1.09 -8.81
N ARG A 74 -3.71 2.36 -9.20
CA ARG A 74 -2.81 2.76 -10.29
C ARG A 74 -1.33 2.51 -9.94
N SER A 75 -0.58 2.01 -10.92
CA SER A 75 0.88 1.90 -10.87
C SER A 75 1.55 3.26 -11.06
N SER A 76 2.62 3.54 -10.33
CA SER A 76 3.47 4.71 -10.53
C SER A 76 4.29 4.63 -11.83
N MET A 77 4.59 3.41 -12.30
CA MET A 77 5.23 3.20 -13.59
C MET A 77 4.24 3.32 -14.76
N PRO A 78 4.62 3.98 -15.87
CA PRO A 78 3.85 3.99 -17.11
C PRO A 78 3.58 2.57 -17.60
N THR A 79 2.39 2.30 -18.15
CA THR A 79 1.96 0.99 -18.68
C THR A 79 1.91 -0.18 -17.67
N GLY A 80 2.06 0.10 -16.36
CA GLY A 80 1.89 -0.92 -15.33
C GLY A 80 0.44 -1.37 -15.20
N PHE A 81 0.22 -2.66 -14.95
CA PHE A 81 -1.11 -3.27 -14.72
C PHE A 81 -1.74 -2.90 -13.37
N GLY A 82 -1.08 -2.03 -12.59
CA GLY A 82 -1.52 -1.62 -11.27
C GLY A 82 -1.53 -2.77 -10.26
N PHE A 83 -2.31 -2.57 -9.21
CA PHE A 83 -2.50 -3.53 -8.13
C PHE A 83 -3.98 -3.82 -7.96
N GLY A 84 -4.38 -5.09 -8.14
CA GLY A 84 -5.75 -5.50 -7.87
C GLY A 84 -5.99 -5.41 -6.36
N ILE A 85 -6.99 -4.62 -5.95
CA ILE A 85 -7.35 -4.44 -4.56
C ILE A 85 -8.30 -5.57 -4.16
N VAL A 86 -7.89 -6.33 -3.15
CA VAL A 86 -8.65 -7.44 -2.56
C VAL A 86 -9.52 -6.93 -1.42
N ASP A 87 -8.93 -6.12 -0.53
CA ASP A 87 -9.62 -5.56 0.64
C ASP A 87 -9.02 -4.23 1.09
N ILE A 88 -9.81 -3.43 1.82
CA ILE A 88 -9.42 -2.10 2.30
C ILE A 88 -9.84 -1.93 3.76
N SER A 89 -8.85 -1.66 4.62
CA SER A 89 -9.07 -1.20 5.99
C SER A 89 -8.72 0.28 6.11
N TYR A 90 -9.75 1.13 6.13
CA TYR A 90 -9.57 2.58 6.26
C TYR A 90 -9.10 2.98 7.67
N GLU A 91 -9.58 2.29 8.70
CA GLU A 91 -9.19 2.54 10.09
C GLU A 91 -7.70 2.27 10.30
N GLU A 92 -7.22 1.11 9.82
CA GLU A 92 -5.81 0.71 9.94
C GLU A 92 -4.92 1.31 8.86
N ARG A 93 -5.52 1.99 7.87
CA ARG A 93 -4.85 2.49 6.67
C ARG A 93 -4.07 1.39 5.94
N ARG A 94 -4.71 0.23 5.76
CA ARG A 94 -4.15 -0.96 5.11
C ARG A 94 -4.92 -1.37 3.86
N LEU A 95 -4.18 -1.74 2.83
CA LEU A 95 -4.68 -2.18 1.53
C LEU A 95 -4.14 -3.57 1.26
N HIS A 96 -5.04 -4.53 1.10
CA HIS A 96 -4.67 -5.86 0.65
C HIS A 96 -4.71 -5.91 -0.87
N VAL A 97 -3.57 -6.17 -1.50
CA VAL A 97 -3.43 -6.08 -2.95
C VAL A 97 -2.63 -7.23 -3.56
N ALA A 98 -2.85 -7.49 -4.84
CA ALA A 98 -2.03 -8.38 -5.67
C ALA A 98 -1.42 -7.61 -6.86
N ASP A 99 -0.18 -7.91 -7.23
CA ASP A 99 0.49 -7.27 -8.39
C ASP A 99 -0.17 -7.72 -9.69
N GLY A 100 -0.87 -6.80 -10.35
CA GLY A 100 -1.64 -7.09 -11.57
C GLY A 100 -0.75 -7.60 -12.72
N GLY A 101 0.50 -7.14 -12.78
CA GLY A 101 1.45 -7.60 -13.79
C GLY A 101 1.90 -9.03 -13.55
N LYS A 102 2.10 -9.42 -12.28
CA LYS A 102 2.46 -10.81 -11.92
C LYS A 102 1.27 -11.76 -12.12
N LEU A 103 0.07 -11.33 -11.77
CA LEU A 103 -1.17 -12.06 -12.06
C LEU A 103 -1.35 -12.29 -13.57
N TYR A 104 -1.11 -11.26 -14.39
CA TYR A 104 -1.18 -11.39 -15.83
C TYR A 104 -0.17 -12.42 -16.37
N LEU A 105 1.08 -12.41 -15.88
CA LEU A 105 2.11 -13.39 -16.26
C LEU A 105 1.75 -14.84 -15.88
N LEU A 106 0.96 -15.06 -14.82
CA LEU A 106 0.47 -16.40 -14.46
C LEU A 106 -0.55 -16.96 -15.45
N GLN A 107 -1.32 -16.08 -16.09
CA GLN A 107 -2.41 -16.45 -16.99
C GLN A 107 -1.97 -16.46 -18.45
N ALA A 108 -1.04 -15.59 -18.81
CA ALA A 108 -0.65 -15.40 -20.18
C ALA A 108 0.34 -16.48 -20.64
N ARG A 109 0.00 -17.14 -21.74
CA ARG A 109 0.76 -18.29 -22.24
C ARG A 109 2.05 -17.93 -22.97
N ASN A 110 2.19 -16.68 -23.46
CA ASN A 110 3.31 -16.22 -24.30
C ASN A 110 3.66 -14.72 -24.12
N SER A 111 3.19 -14.04 -23.08
CA SER A 111 3.41 -12.59 -22.95
C SER A 111 4.59 -12.29 -22.02
N CYS A 112 5.71 -11.86 -22.59
CA CYS A 112 6.78 -11.22 -21.82
C CYS A 112 7.06 -9.80 -22.33
N GLY A 113 6.10 -9.19 -23.05
CA GLY A 113 6.15 -7.76 -23.40
C GLY A 113 6.12 -6.84 -22.19
N ILE A 114 5.93 -7.40 -20.99
CA ILE A 114 5.94 -6.71 -19.71
C ILE A 114 7.21 -7.15 -19.00
N GLN A 115 8.16 -6.22 -18.88
CA GLN A 115 9.34 -6.43 -18.03
C GLN A 115 8.89 -6.82 -16.63
N ILE A 116 9.52 -7.85 -16.07
CA ILE A 116 9.21 -8.35 -14.74
C ILE A 116 9.86 -7.41 -13.71
N TRP A 117 9.33 -6.20 -13.58
CA TRP A 117 9.82 -5.22 -12.62
C TRP A 117 9.55 -5.67 -11.19
N ASN A 118 10.44 -5.28 -10.27
CA ASN A 118 10.17 -5.36 -8.84
C ASN A 118 8.83 -4.71 -8.54
N THR A 119 8.00 -5.39 -7.76
CA THR A 119 6.69 -4.90 -7.39
C THR A 119 6.79 -3.53 -6.69
N SER A 120 7.83 -3.33 -5.88
CA SER A 120 8.11 -2.08 -5.19
C SER A 120 8.36 -0.89 -6.11
N ALA A 121 8.94 -1.12 -7.29
CA ALA A 121 9.22 -0.06 -8.27
C ALA A 121 7.93 0.53 -8.88
N LYS A 122 6.80 -0.19 -8.77
CA LYS A 122 5.49 0.21 -9.30
C LYS A 122 4.63 0.94 -8.27
N LEU A 123 5.07 1.00 -7.00
CA LEU A 123 4.33 1.65 -5.93
C LEU A 123 4.52 3.17 -5.96
N GLY A 124 3.45 3.91 -5.70
CA GLY A 124 3.48 5.35 -5.49
C GLY A 124 3.95 5.70 -4.08
N VAL A 125 4.44 6.92 -3.90
CA VAL A 125 5.12 7.39 -2.67
C VAL A 125 4.23 7.49 -1.40
N PRO A 126 2.87 7.45 -1.40
CA PRO A 126 2.17 7.30 -0.13
C PRO A 126 2.12 5.86 0.39
N PHE A 127 2.45 4.85 -0.43
CA PHE A 127 2.30 3.45 -0.07
C PHE A 127 3.61 2.79 0.31
N SER A 128 3.57 2.00 1.38
CA SER A 128 4.66 1.14 1.82
C SER A 128 4.17 -0.28 1.97
N ILE A 129 5.03 -1.26 1.68
CA ILE A 129 4.72 -2.68 1.94
C ILE A 129 4.84 -2.93 3.44
N CYS A 130 3.83 -3.59 4.03
CA CYS A 130 3.82 -3.88 5.46
C CYS A 130 5.06 -4.68 5.90
N ALA A 131 5.54 -4.39 7.12
CA ALA A 131 6.60 -5.18 7.72
C ALA A 131 6.13 -6.64 7.92
N GLY A 132 7.06 -7.59 7.77
CA GLY A 132 6.80 -9.01 8.00
C GLY A 132 6.49 -9.84 6.75
N HIS A 133 6.21 -9.21 5.60
CA HIS A 133 6.09 -9.90 4.32
C HIS A 133 7.43 -10.53 3.88
N LEU A 134 7.32 -11.62 3.11
CA LEU A 134 8.45 -12.29 2.47
C LEU A 134 8.60 -11.80 1.03
N ASN A 135 9.76 -12.08 0.44
CA ASN A 135 9.97 -11.93 -0.99
C ASN A 135 9.78 -13.26 -1.71
N LEU A 136 8.95 -13.30 -2.74
CA LEU A 136 9.03 -14.30 -3.80
C LEU A 136 9.88 -13.72 -4.93
N ILE A 137 11.03 -14.32 -5.18
CA ILE A 137 11.95 -13.90 -6.23
C ILE A 137 11.66 -14.72 -7.49
N LEU A 138 11.42 -14.03 -8.60
CA LEU A 138 11.25 -14.60 -9.92
C LEU A 138 12.50 -14.37 -10.76
N TYR A 139 12.95 -15.42 -11.44
CA TYR A 139 14.13 -15.44 -12.30
C TYR A 139 13.72 -15.75 -13.72
N ASN A 140 13.81 -14.79 -14.62
CA ASN A 140 13.58 -15.00 -16.04
C ASN A 140 14.91 -15.21 -16.75
N CYS A 141 15.19 -16.46 -17.12
CA CYS A 141 16.46 -16.87 -17.71
C CYS A 141 16.25 -17.37 -19.14
N THR A 142 17.25 -17.21 -20.00
CA THR A 142 17.28 -17.89 -21.31
C THR A 142 17.35 -19.41 -21.11
N GLU A 143 16.41 -20.17 -21.69
CA GLU A 143 16.20 -21.60 -21.44
C GLU A 143 17.43 -22.46 -21.73
N LYS A 144 18.17 -22.11 -22.79
CA LYS A 144 19.43 -22.75 -23.20
C LYS A 144 20.68 -22.11 -22.57
N GLY A 145 20.51 -21.09 -21.74
CA GLY A 145 21.61 -20.38 -21.09
C GLY A 145 22.19 -21.16 -19.91
N ALA A 146 23.45 -20.85 -19.56
CA ALA A 146 24.14 -21.46 -18.42
C ALA A 146 23.41 -21.21 -17.08
N ALA A 147 22.84 -20.02 -16.90
CA ALA A 147 22.07 -19.65 -15.72
C ALA A 147 20.85 -20.57 -15.50
N ALA A 148 20.10 -20.87 -16.57
CA ALA A 148 18.99 -21.81 -16.49
C ALA A 148 19.45 -23.25 -16.21
N ALA A 149 20.65 -23.65 -16.65
CA ALA A 149 21.20 -24.96 -16.29
C ALA A 149 21.58 -25.03 -14.80
N THR A 150 22.12 -23.96 -14.24
CA THR A 150 22.41 -23.82 -12.80
C THR A 150 21.13 -23.82 -11.99
N ALA A 151 20.13 -23.02 -12.38
CA ALA A 151 18.84 -22.93 -11.69
C ALA A 151 18.12 -24.29 -11.60
N ARG A 152 18.23 -25.15 -12.62
CA ARG A 152 17.66 -26.50 -12.60
C ARG A 152 18.31 -27.45 -11.60
N ARG A 153 19.54 -27.17 -11.16
CA ARG A 153 20.26 -27.99 -10.15
C ARG A 153 20.04 -27.50 -8.73
N ASP A 154 19.55 -26.27 -8.59
CA ASP A 154 19.27 -25.64 -7.31
C ASP A 154 17.94 -26.17 -6.75
N ARG A 155 18.00 -26.77 -5.55
CA ARG A 155 16.84 -27.42 -4.94
C ARG A 155 15.84 -26.44 -4.32
N GLU A 156 16.23 -25.18 -4.15
CA GLU A 156 15.37 -24.13 -3.59
C GLU A 156 14.62 -23.36 -4.69
N LEU A 157 14.97 -23.58 -5.95
CA LEU A 157 14.30 -23.00 -7.10
C LEU A 157 13.24 -23.95 -7.66
N VAL A 158 12.06 -23.40 -7.94
CA VAL A 158 10.97 -24.13 -8.59
C VAL A 158 10.75 -23.56 -9.99
N ARG A 159 10.73 -24.42 -11.00
CA ARG A 159 10.32 -24.03 -12.36
C ARG A 159 8.84 -23.66 -12.35
N THR A 160 8.50 -22.46 -12.77
CA THR A 160 7.10 -22.00 -12.83
C THR A 160 6.46 -22.34 -14.19
N ARG A 161 5.14 -22.20 -14.28
CA ARG A 161 4.42 -22.26 -15.55
C ARG A 161 4.45 -20.96 -16.35
N MET A 162 4.98 -19.87 -15.78
CA MET A 162 5.05 -18.58 -16.46
C MET A 162 5.94 -18.72 -17.69
N ARG A 163 5.43 -18.31 -18.85
CA ARG A 163 6.15 -18.41 -20.13
C ARG A 163 6.46 -17.02 -20.64
N CYS A 164 7.75 -16.74 -20.72
CA CYS A 164 8.26 -15.42 -21.01
C CYS A 164 8.91 -15.32 -22.41
N GLY A 165 8.29 -15.98 -23.38
CA GLY A 165 8.84 -16.20 -24.72
C GLY A 165 9.22 -17.67 -24.91
N ASN A 166 9.44 -18.07 -26.17
CA ASN A 166 9.70 -19.48 -26.51
C ASN A 166 11.05 -19.99 -25.99
N ASP A 167 12.02 -19.09 -25.80
CA ASP A 167 13.38 -19.43 -25.37
C ASP A 167 13.68 -19.01 -23.93
N ASN A 168 12.66 -18.70 -23.12
CA ASN A 168 12.81 -18.25 -21.74
C ASN A 168 12.11 -19.19 -20.76
N VAL A 169 12.71 -19.34 -19.59
CA VAL A 169 12.16 -20.13 -18.47
C VAL A 169 12.17 -19.28 -17.21
N VAL A 170 11.08 -19.36 -16.45
CA VAL A 170 10.94 -18.65 -15.18
C VAL A 170 11.09 -19.62 -14.02
N PHE A 171 11.95 -19.26 -13.06
CA PHE A 171 12.07 -19.95 -11.77
C PHE A 171 11.59 -19.06 -10.63
N ALA A 172 11.16 -19.66 -9.53
CA ALA A 172 10.73 -18.97 -8.33
C ALA A 172 11.49 -19.48 -7.10
N ARG A 173 11.83 -18.57 -6.18
CA ARG A 173 12.40 -18.85 -4.85
C ARG A 173 11.69 -18.01 -3.80
N VAL A 174 11.45 -18.57 -2.63
CA VAL A 174 11.09 -17.77 -1.45
C VAL A 174 12.38 -17.23 -0.85
N GLY A 175 12.52 -15.91 -0.88
CA GLY A 175 13.59 -15.17 -0.21
C GLY A 175 13.23 -14.76 1.21
N GLY A 176 14.11 -13.96 1.81
CA GLY A 176 13.97 -13.43 3.15
C GLY A 176 12.85 -12.39 3.31
N ARG A 177 12.83 -11.76 4.49
CA ARG A 177 11.87 -10.70 4.79
C ARG A 177 12.09 -9.49 3.88
N TYR A 178 11.00 -8.83 3.52
CA TYR A 178 11.01 -7.69 2.58
C TYR A 178 11.80 -6.48 3.11
N TYR A 179 11.86 -6.28 4.44
CA TYR A 179 12.46 -5.11 5.11
C TYR A 179 13.67 -5.47 5.97
N ASP A 180 14.34 -6.62 5.76
CA ASP A 180 15.60 -6.84 6.48
C ASP A 180 16.63 -5.84 5.95
N GLU A 181 17.06 -4.89 6.80
CA GLU A 181 17.92 -3.73 6.47
C GLU A 181 19.36 -4.11 6.09
N THR A 182 19.67 -5.40 6.11
CA THR A 182 20.79 -5.91 5.33
C THR A 182 20.43 -5.68 3.86
N ARG A 183 21.29 -4.98 3.10
CA ARG A 183 21.19 -4.78 1.65
C ARG A 183 21.24 -6.09 0.84
N ASP A 184 20.66 -7.17 1.35
CA ASP A 184 20.65 -8.51 0.78
C ASP A 184 19.57 -8.67 -0.31
N TYR A 185 19.11 -7.57 -0.90
CA TYR A 185 18.76 -7.61 -2.33
C TYR A 185 19.98 -8.01 -3.19
N GLY A 186 21.20 -7.91 -2.65
CA GLY A 186 22.45 -8.38 -3.27
C GLY A 186 22.65 -9.90 -3.30
N GLY A 187 21.90 -10.69 -2.52
CA GLY A 187 22.05 -12.16 -2.45
C GLY A 187 21.19 -12.96 -3.44
N TYR A 188 20.22 -12.31 -4.07
CA TYR A 188 19.31 -12.93 -5.04
C TYR A 188 19.60 -12.72 -6.52
N PRO A 189 20.48 -11.81 -7.01
CA PRO A 189 20.78 -11.73 -8.43
C PRO A 189 21.41 -13.04 -8.92
N MET A 190 20.90 -13.57 -10.01
CA MET A 190 21.51 -14.70 -10.72
C MET A 190 22.04 -14.18 -12.05
N GLU A 191 23.35 -14.25 -12.24
CA GLU A 191 23.98 -13.83 -13.50
C GLU A 191 23.36 -14.58 -14.69
N GLY A 192 22.94 -13.84 -15.71
CA GLY A 192 22.24 -14.39 -16.89
C GLY A 192 20.73 -14.58 -16.73
N CYS A 193 20.13 -14.07 -15.65
CA CYS A 193 18.68 -14.00 -15.48
C CYS A 193 18.22 -12.60 -15.04
N ASP A 194 17.10 -12.14 -15.59
CA ASP A 194 16.40 -10.97 -15.06
C ASP A 194 15.68 -11.38 -13.76
N THR A 195 15.81 -10.56 -12.73
CA THR A 195 15.29 -10.87 -11.39
C THR A 195 14.19 -9.90 -10.98
N SER A 196 13.15 -10.42 -10.33
CA SER A 196 12.05 -9.63 -9.81
C SER A 196 11.60 -10.07 -8.43
N ALA A 197 11.50 -9.14 -7.49
CA ALA A 197 10.92 -9.39 -6.19
C ALA A 197 9.41 -9.08 -6.16
N VAL A 198 8.64 -10.01 -5.59
CA VAL A 198 7.20 -9.89 -5.31
C VAL A 198 6.99 -10.08 -3.81
N PRO A 199 6.48 -9.06 -3.10
CA PRO A 199 6.07 -9.22 -1.72
C PRO A 199 4.92 -10.22 -1.66
N VAL A 200 4.99 -11.15 -0.71
CA VAL A 200 3.95 -12.15 -0.49
C VAL A 200 3.69 -12.30 1.01
N MET A 201 2.46 -12.63 1.36
CA MET A 201 2.15 -13.14 2.69
C MET A 201 2.88 -14.46 2.89
N GLY A 202 3.69 -14.55 3.95
CA GLY A 202 4.25 -15.82 4.38
C GLY A 202 3.17 -16.69 5.03
N SER A 203 3.39 -18.00 5.08
CA SER A 203 2.52 -18.88 5.84
C SER A 203 2.65 -18.58 7.34
N SER A 204 1.52 -18.42 8.03
CA SER A 204 1.48 -18.28 9.49
C SER A 204 1.72 -19.60 10.21
N SER A 205 1.61 -20.74 9.51
CA SER A 205 1.63 -22.10 10.07
C SER A 205 2.88 -22.92 9.69
N GLY A 206 3.88 -22.35 9.01
CA GLY A 206 5.07 -23.08 8.61
C GLY A 206 6.00 -22.37 7.63
N LYS A 207 6.96 -23.11 7.05
CA LYS A 207 7.87 -22.61 6.02
C LYS A 207 7.12 -22.41 4.70
N THR A 208 7.06 -21.17 4.21
CA THR A 208 6.50 -20.84 2.89
C THR A 208 7.25 -21.56 1.77
N ASN A 209 6.53 -22.22 0.87
CA ASN A 209 7.13 -23.00 -0.21
C ASN A 209 7.03 -22.26 -1.56
N ALA A 210 8.13 -22.25 -2.32
CA ALA A 210 8.18 -21.66 -3.66
C ALA A 210 7.30 -22.41 -4.68
N SER A 211 6.93 -23.67 -4.41
CA SER A 211 5.97 -24.42 -5.25
C SER A 211 4.60 -23.76 -5.29
N ASP A 212 4.24 -23.01 -4.26
CA ASP A 212 2.93 -22.41 -4.09
C ASP A 212 2.87 -21.01 -4.71
N TYR A 213 3.84 -20.67 -5.58
CA TYR A 213 4.03 -19.35 -6.18
C TYR A 213 2.75 -18.76 -6.80
N GLU A 214 1.88 -19.58 -7.38
CA GLU A 214 0.63 -19.11 -7.99
C GLU A 214 -0.31 -18.53 -6.94
N GLN A 215 -0.48 -19.27 -5.84
CA GLN A 215 -1.30 -18.84 -4.72
C GLN A 215 -0.63 -17.67 -3.99
N LEU A 216 0.69 -17.70 -3.77
CA LEU A 216 1.40 -16.59 -3.12
C LEU A 216 1.25 -15.27 -3.89
N ILE A 217 1.31 -15.31 -5.23
CA ILE A 217 1.10 -14.12 -6.07
C ILE A 217 -0.37 -13.69 -6.06
N ALA A 218 -1.31 -14.64 -6.08
CA ALA A 218 -2.74 -14.34 -6.08
C ALA A 218 -3.24 -13.81 -4.74
N ASP A 219 -2.76 -14.39 -3.65
CA ASP A 219 -3.03 -13.95 -2.28
C ASP A 219 -2.40 -12.58 -2.04
N GLY A 220 -1.27 -12.25 -2.67
CA GLY A 220 -0.70 -10.91 -2.65
C GLY A 220 -0.11 -10.50 -1.29
N PHE A 221 -0.21 -9.21 -0.96
CA PHE A 221 0.46 -8.58 0.18
C PHE A 221 -0.28 -7.35 0.70
N LEU A 222 0.12 -6.87 1.88
CA LEU A 222 -0.46 -5.69 2.49
C LEU A 222 0.40 -4.45 2.21
N LEU A 223 -0.27 -3.38 1.84
CA LEU A 223 0.23 -2.03 1.79
C LEU A 223 -0.30 -1.24 2.98
N THR A 224 0.46 -0.24 3.43
CA THR A 224 -0.01 0.84 4.30
C THR A 224 0.08 2.17 3.58
N TRP A 225 -0.78 3.13 3.95
CA TRP A 225 -0.65 4.51 3.50
C TRP A 225 -0.62 5.52 4.65
N GLY A 226 0.26 6.51 4.50
CA GLY A 226 0.49 7.56 5.50
C GLY A 226 1.10 7.04 6.81
N PRO A 227 1.40 7.93 7.76
CA PRO A 227 1.77 7.51 9.11
C PRO A 227 0.57 6.84 9.80
N PRO A 228 0.79 5.84 10.69
CA PRO A 228 -0.26 5.31 11.55
C PRO A 228 -0.98 6.48 12.26
N PRO A 229 -2.30 6.40 12.48
CA PRO A 229 -2.97 7.34 13.36
C PRO A 229 -2.21 7.42 14.69
N ALA A 230 -1.93 8.63 15.19
CA ALA A 230 -1.37 8.77 16.52
C ALA A 230 -2.28 8.05 17.51
N PRO A 231 -1.74 7.29 18.50
CA PRO A 231 -2.56 6.75 19.56
C PRO A 231 -3.40 7.88 20.15
N SER A 232 -4.70 7.65 20.29
CA SER A 232 -5.58 8.61 20.97
C SER A 232 -4.93 8.96 22.32
N PRO A 233 -4.86 10.24 22.72
CA PRO A 233 -4.37 10.58 24.04
C PRO A 233 -5.21 9.81 25.05
N LEU A 234 -4.53 9.04 25.91
CA LEU A 234 -5.16 8.31 27.02
C LEU A 234 -6.05 9.32 27.77
N PRO A 235 -7.32 8.99 28.11
CA PRO A 235 -8.14 9.89 28.92
C PRO A 235 -7.35 10.25 30.18
N THR A 236 -7.17 11.55 30.39
CA THR A 236 -6.47 12.09 31.56
C THR A 236 -7.07 11.45 32.81
N PRO A 237 -6.26 10.83 33.69
CA PRO A 237 -6.80 10.25 34.92
C PRO A 237 -7.55 11.34 35.67
N THR A 238 -8.83 11.08 35.93
CA THR A 238 -9.69 11.98 36.71
C THR A 238 -8.98 12.26 38.05
N PRO A 239 -8.79 13.53 38.45
CA PRO A 239 -8.14 13.84 39.71
C PRO A 239 -8.88 13.14 40.84
N ALA A 240 -8.13 12.41 41.67
CA ALA A 240 -8.68 11.70 42.81
C ALA A 240 -9.47 12.68 43.70
N PRO A 241 -10.65 12.29 44.20
CA PRO A 241 -11.42 13.15 45.09
C PRO A 241 -10.59 13.49 46.34
N PRO A 242 -10.72 14.72 46.86
CA PRO A 242 -9.96 15.15 48.03
C PRO A 242 -10.27 14.24 49.23
N PRO A 243 -9.27 13.96 50.09
CA PRO A 243 -9.46 13.11 51.25
C PRO A 243 -10.52 13.71 52.19
N PRO A 244 -11.35 12.87 52.83
CA PRO A 244 -12.36 13.33 53.77
C PRO A 244 -11.70 14.06 54.96
N PRO A 245 -12.37 15.09 55.51
CA PRO A 245 -11.82 15.85 56.62
C PRO A 245 -11.61 14.95 57.85
N PRO A 246 -10.54 15.21 58.65
CA PRO A 246 -10.25 14.42 59.83
C PRO A 246 -11.39 14.54 60.86
N PRO A 247 -11.69 13.45 61.59
CA PRO A 247 -12.72 13.46 62.62
C PRO A 247 -12.33 14.42 63.77
N PRO A 248 -13.31 15.09 64.40
CA PRO A 248 -13.06 16.03 65.48
C PRO A 248 -12.35 15.34 66.65
N GLY A 249 -11.23 15.91 67.07
CA GLY A 249 -10.35 15.37 68.11
C GLY A 249 -11.06 15.23 69.45
N LYS A 250 -10.94 14.05 70.06
CA LYS A 250 -11.22 13.88 71.49
C LYS A 250 -10.10 14.55 72.28
N LEU A 251 -10.46 15.55 73.09
CA LEU A 251 -9.62 16.06 74.16
C LEU A 251 -9.16 14.90 75.04
N ALA A 252 -7.86 14.62 75.04
CA ALA A 252 -7.24 13.84 76.10
C ALA A 252 -6.89 14.79 77.24
N SER A 253 -7.64 14.72 78.34
CA SER A 253 -7.17 15.24 79.63
C SER A 253 -5.92 14.47 80.02
N GLN A 254 -4.77 15.16 80.05
CA GLN A 254 -3.58 14.69 80.74
C GLN A 254 -3.50 15.38 82.10
N ILE A 255 -3.58 14.55 83.12
CA ILE A 255 -3.44 14.83 84.54
C ILE A 255 -2.00 15.26 84.81
N ILE A 256 -1.83 16.41 85.46
CA ILE A 256 -0.57 16.84 86.08
C ILE A 256 -0.63 16.40 87.55
N PHE A 257 0.51 15.94 88.08
CA PHE A 257 0.74 15.55 89.47
C PHE A 257 0.27 16.58 90.49
#